data_AF-A0A962VGI4-F1
#
_entry.id   AF-A0A962VGI4-F1
#
_cell.length_a   1.000
_cell.length_b   1.000
_cell.length_c   1.000
_cell.angle_alpha   90.00
_cell.angle_beta   90.00
_cell.angle_gamma   90.00
#
_symmetry.space_group_name_H-M   'P 1'
#
loop_
_entity.id
_entity.type
_entity.pdbx_description
1 polymer ?
#
loop_
_entity_poly.entity_id
_entity_poly.type
_entity_poly.pdbx_seq_one_letter_code
_entity_poly.pdbx_strand_id
1 'polypeptide(L)'
;HRLLEHAPGGAFSAMLMVMALMFVLGFFLDVIEIIYVLVPLVAPVLLQMDFNPVWLGVMFAINLQTSFLTPPLGYALFYLRSVAPPEIHTRHIYQGIIPFVLLQLIMLGLLALLPGLATWLPAVIAG
;
A
#
# COMPACT_ATOMS: atom_id res chain seq x y z
N HIS A 1 3.81 -1.54 -21.54
CA HIS A 1 3.38 -2.86 -22.05
C HIS A 1 4.47 -3.93 -21.92
N ARG A 2 5.58 -3.87 -22.67
CA ARG A 2 6.55 -5.00 -22.74
C ARG A 2 7.38 -5.29 -21.48
N LEU A 3 7.55 -4.33 -20.56
CA LEU A 3 8.34 -4.54 -19.32
C LEU A 3 7.62 -5.38 -18.25
N LEU A 4 6.29 -5.52 -18.33
CA LEU A 4 5.49 -6.29 -17.38
C LEU A 4 5.22 -7.72 -17.86
N GLU A 5 5.20 -7.95 -19.17
CA GLU A 5 4.98 -9.27 -19.78
C GLU A 5 6.19 -10.22 -19.68
N HIS A 6 7.41 -9.68 -19.46
CA HIS A 6 8.65 -10.46 -19.40
C HIS A 6 9.28 -10.49 -17.99
N ALA A 7 8.54 -10.04 -16.97
CA ALA A 7 9.00 -10.18 -15.59
C ALA A 7 9.05 -11.69 -15.23
N PRO A 8 10.20 -12.21 -14.75
CA PRO A 8 10.33 -13.62 -14.42
C PRO A 8 9.49 -13.91 -13.18
N GLY A 9 8.25 -14.38 -13.37
CA GLY A 9 7.29 -14.64 -12.30
C GLY A 9 5.82 -14.36 -12.61
N GLY A 10 5.46 -13.89 -13.83
CA GLY A 10 4.07 -13.75 -14.27
C GLY A 10 3.29 -12.65 -13.53
N ALA A 11 1.96 -12.76 -13.49
CA ALA A 11 1.04 -11.75 -12.93
C ALA A 11 1.39 -11.32 -11.49
N PHE A 12 1.84 -12.26 -10.66
CA PHE A 12 2.24 -11.98 -9.27
C PHE A 12 3.48 -11.07 -9.18
N SER A 13 4.47 -11.27 -10.05
CA SER A 13 5.67 -10.42 -10.09
C SER A 13 5.36 -8.99 -10.54
N ALA A 14 4.48 -8.84 -11.53
CA ALA A 14 4.00 -7.53 -11.98
C ALA A 14 3.28 -6.78 -10.85
N MET A 15 2.41 -7.47 -10.12
CA MET A 15 1.73 -6.91 -8.96
C MET A 15 2.68 -6.50 -7.84
N LEU A 16 3.66 -7.34 -7.50
CA LEU A 16 4.64 -7.03 -6.46
C LEU A 16 5.49 -5.80 -6.85
N MET A 17 5.86 -5.68 -8.13
CA MET A 17 6.56 -4.51 -8.63
C MET A 17 5.71 -3.25 -8.56
N VAL A 18 4.42 -3.31 -8.93
CA VAL A 18 3.50 -2.18 -8.75
C VAL A 18 3.36 -1.81 -7.29
N MET A 19 3.23 -2.80 -6.39
CA MET A 19 3.13 -2.55 -4.95
C MET A 19 4.38 -1.86 -4.39
N ALA A 20 5.57 -2.34 -4.76
CA ALA A 20 6.84 -1.72 -4.37
C ALA A 20 6.98 -0.29 -4.94
N LEU A 21 6.63 -0.08 -6.21
CA LEU A 21 6.64 1.24 -6.83
C LEU A 21 5.69 2.21 -6.11
N MET A 22 4.45 1.79 -5.87
CA MET A 22 3.46 2.58 -5.12
C MET A 22 3.94 2.92 -3.71
N PHE A 23 4.58 1.96 -3.05
CA PHE A 23 5.13 2.16 -1.71
C PHE A 23 6.28 3.19 -1.70
N VAL A 24 7.22 3.10 -2.66
CA VAL A 24 8.31 4.08 -2.76
C VAL A 24 7.78 5.47 -3.15
N LEU A 25 6.85 5.53 -4.09
CA LEU A 25 6.25 6.79 -4.52
C LEU A 25 5.43 7.46 -3.42
N GLY A 26 4.80 6.69 -2.54
CA GLY A 26 4.06 7.20 -1.38
C GLY A 26 4.93 7.87 -0.31
N PHE A 27 6.27 7.84 -0.46
CA PHE A 27 7.16 8.69 0.33
C PHE A 27 7.26 10.12 -0.22
N PHE A 28 6.96 10.34 -1.50
CA PHE A 28 7.14 11.61 -2.17
C PHE A 28 5.83 12.28 -2.58
N LEU A 29 4.84 11.47 -2.95
CA LEU A 29 3.53 11.91 -3.43
C LEU A 29 2.46 11.61 -2.39
N ASP A 30 1.43 12.44 -2.37
CA ASP A 30 0.27 12.22 -1.50
C ASP A 30 -0.59 11.03 -1.99
N VAL A 31 -1.32 10.38 -1.09
CA VAL A 31 -2.24 9.28 -1.39
C VAL A 31 -3.22 9.66 -2.51
N ILE A 32 -3.73 10.89 -2.47
CA ILE A 32 -4.70 11.38 -3.46
C ILE A 32 -4.04 11.53 -4.83
N GLU A 33 -2.81 12.03 -4.90
CA GLU A 33 -2.04 12.15 -6.15
C GLU A 33 -1.78 10.77 -6.76
N ILE A 34 -1.39 9.80 -5.93
CA ILE A 34 -1.16 8.43 -6.39
C ILE A 34 -2.44 7.80 -6.91
N ILE A 35 -3.56 7.97 -6.21
CA ILE A 35 -4.87 7.42 -6.62
C ILE A 35 -5.32 8.03 -7.94
N TYR A 36 -5.08 9.33 -8.19
CA TYR A 36 -5.53 9.96 -9.44
C TYR A 36 -4.58 9.76 -10.62
N VAL A 37 -3.27 9.61 -10.36
CA VAL A 37 -2.28 9.53 -11.44
C VAL A 37 -1.85 8.09 -11.69
N LEU A 38 -1.43 7.38 -10.65
CA LEU A 38 -0.77 6.09 -10.80
C LEU A 38 -1.78 4.94 -10.89
N VAL A 39 -2.83 4.94 -10.08
CA VAL A 39 -3.83 3.85 -10.08
C VAL A 39 -4.52 3.70 -11.45
N PRO A 40 -4.97 4.76 -12.15
CA PRO A 40 -5.55 4.63 -13.48
C PRO A 40 -4.55 4.15 -14.54
N LEU A 41 -3.24 4.34 -14.29
CA LEU A 41 -2.18 3.88 -15.16
C LEU A 41 -1.89 2.38 -14.97
N VAL A 42 -1.81 1.91 -13.72
CA VAL A 42 -1.38 0.53 -13.40
C VAL A 42 -2.53 -0.46 -13.24
N ALA A 43 -3.69 -0.01 -12.74
CA ALA A 43 -4.83 -0.87 -12.45
C ALA A 43 -5.37 -1.57 -13.71
N PRO A 44 -5.56 -0.91 -14.88
CA PRO A 44 -6.04 -1.60 -16.07
C PRO A 44 -5.13 -2.74 -16.51
N VAL A 45 -3.81 -2.58 -16.36
CA VAL A 45 -2.84 -3.62 -16.72
C VAL A 45 -2.95 -4.82 -15.78
N LEU A 46 -3.13 -4.59 -14.48
CA LEU A 46 -3.30 -5.67 -13.52
C LEU A 46 -4.68 -6.34 -13.66
N LEU A 47 -5.73 -5.60 -13.97
CA LEU A 47 -7.05 -6.17 -14.23
C LEU A 47 -7.07 -7.07 -15.48
N GLN A 48 -6.26 -6.73 -16.51
CA GLN A 48 -6.05 -7.60 -17.68
C GLN A 48 -5.32 -8.90 -17.34
N MET A 49 -4.69 -8.99 -16.17
CA MET A 49 -4.04 -10.20 -15.64
C MET A 49 -4.96 -11.00 -14.72
N ASP A 50 -6.28 -10.81 -14.82
CA ASP A 50 -7.33 -11.51 -14.06
C ASP A 50 -7.31 -11.27 -12.54
N PHE A 51 -6.68 -10.18 -12.08
CA PHE A 51 -6.78 -9.78 -10.68
C PHE A 51 -8.16 -9.23 -10.33
N ASN A 52 -8.68 -9.60 -9.16
CA ASN A 52 -9.96 -9.08 -8.68
C ASN A 52 -9.83 -7.57 -8.34
N PRO A 53 -10.72 -6.71 -8.84
CA PRO A 53 -10.64 -5.26 -8.64
C PRO A 53 -10.79 -4.83 -7.18
N VAL A 54 -11.65 -5.50 -6.41
CA VAL A 54 -11.86 -5.19 -5.00
C VAL A 54 -10.61 -5.56 -4.21
N TRP A 55 -10.07 -6.74 -4.46
CA TRP A 55 -8.85 -7.20 -3.81
C TRP A 55 -7.66 -6.28 -4.12
N LEU A 56 -7.48 -5.86 -5.38
CA LEU A 56 -6.46 -4.88 -5.76
C LEU A 56 -6.64 -3.55 -5.05
N GLY A 57 -7.87 -3.03 -4.99
CA GLY A 57 -8.18 -1.79 -4.28
C GLY A 57 -7.79 -1.85 -2.81
N VAL A 58 -8.08 -2.97 -2.13
CA VAL A 58 -7.71 -3.17 -0.71
C VAL A 58 -6.19 -3.27 -0.54
N MET A 59 -5.50 -4.04 -1.39
CA MET A 59 -4.04 -4.13 -1.38
C MET A 59 -3.39 -2.76 -1.58
N PHE A 60 -3.89 -1.97 -2.52
CA PHE A 60 -3.42 -0.61 -2.79
C PHE A 60 -3.65 0.31 -1.60
N ALA A 61 -4.84 0.27 -1.01
CA ALA A 61 -5.17 1.10 0.14
C ALA A 61 -4.27 0.83 1.35
N ILE A 62 -4.03 -0.44 1.68
CA ILE A 62 -3.18 -0.81 2.83
C ILE A 62 -1.72 -0.49 2.54
N ASN A 63 -1.23 -0.77 1.33
CA ASN A 63 0.15 -0.46 0.94
C ASN A 63 0.44 1.05 1.01
N LEU A 64 -0.47 1.89 0.51
CA LEU A 64 -0.31 3.35 0.57
C LEU A 64 -0.41 3.90 2.01
N GLN A 65 -1.31 3.36 2.83
CA GLN A 65 -1.35 3.72 4.26
C GLN A 65 -0.04 3.35 4.97
N THR A 66 0.56 2.21 4.63
CA THR A 66 1.84 1.77 5.20
C THR A 66 2.97 2.69 4.80
N SER A 67 3.01 3.09 3.52
CA SER A 67 3.99 4.06 3.01
C SER A 67 3.91 5.39 3.76
N PHE A 68 2.71 5.92 3.96
CA PHE A 68 2.49 7.22 4.60
C PHE A 68 2.99 7.27 6.06
N LEU A 69 3.08 6.10 6.71
CA LEU A 69 3.52 5.94 8.10
C LEU A 69 4.98 5.50 8.22
N THR A 70 5.65 5.14 7.12
CA THR A 70 7.02 4.63 7.14
C THR A 70 8.03 5.75 6.84
N PRO A 71 9.11 5.92 7.64
CA PRO A 71 10.20 6.84 7.31
C PRO A 71 10.84 6.43 5.98
N PRO A 72 11.00 7.35 5.00
CA PRO A 72 11.85 8.55 5.11
C PRO A 72 11.11 9.90 5.09
N LEU A 73 9.85 9.93 4.64
CA LEU A 73 8.97 11.11 4.55
C LEU A 73 7.57 10.78 5.11
N GLY A 74 7.51 10.11 6.26
CA GLY A 74 6.23 9.83 6.93
C GLY A 74 5.55 11.13 7.35
N TYR A 75 4.72 11.71 6.49
CA TYR A 75 4.05 12.99 6.71
C TYR A 75 3.31 13.01 8.05
N ALA A 76 2.65 11.90 8.40
CA ALA A 76 2.04 11.72 9.71
C ALA A 76 3.05 11.81 10.87
N LEU A 77 4.25 11.24 10.72
CA LEU A 77 5.30 11.29 11.74
C LEU A 77 5.89 12.69 11.88
N PHE A 78 6.07 13.42 10.77
CA PHE A 78 6.54 14.81 10.80
C PHE A 78 5.48 15.77 11.34
N TYR A 79 4.21 15.51 11.03
CA TYR A 79 3.08 16.21 11.62
C TYR A 79 3.03 15.98 13.14
N LEU A 80 3.14 14.73 13.60
CA LEU A 80 3.21 14.44 15.03
C LEU A 80 4.44 15.09 15.68
N ARG A 81 5.57 15.14 14.98
CA ARG A 81 6.78 15.81 15.48
C ARG A 81 6.59 17.32 15.62
N SER A 82 5.81 17.98 14.76
CA SER A 82 5.62 19.45 14.80
C SER A 82 4.80 19.91 16.00
N VAL A 83 3.93 19.04 16.53
CA VAL A 83 3.10 19.30 17.72
C VAL A 83 3.64 18.62 18.99
N ALA A 84 4.67 17.78 18.86
CA ALA A 84 5.24 17.04 19.98
C ALA A 84 6.05 17.95 20.93
N PRO A 85 5.84 17.84 22.26
CA PRO A 85 6.66 18.51 23.26
C PRO A 85 8.16 18.19 23.11
N PRO A 86 9.07 19.07 23.56
CA PRO A 86 10.51 18.88 23.42
C PRO A 86 11.06 17.62 24.12
N GLU A 87 10.35 17.10 25.12
CA GLU A 87 10.65 15.85 25.81
C GLU A 87 10.44 14.61 24.92
N ILE A 88 9.60 14.71 23.88
CA ILE A 88 9.35 13.63 22.93
C ILE A 88 10.29 13.78 21.73
N HIS A 89 11.38 13.01 21.77
CA HIS A 89 12.30 12.94 20.66
C HIS A 89 11.72 12.17 19.46
N THR A 90 12.20 12.50 18.25
CA THR A 90 11.81 11.83 16.99
C THR A 90 11.94 10.30 17.07
N ARG A 91 12.92 9.79 17.84
CA ARG A 91 13.10 8.35 18.07
C ARG A 91 11.89 7.71 18.74
N HIS A 92 11.25 8.37 19.69
CA HIS A 92 10.05 7.83 20.36
C HIS A 92 8.89 7.69 19.37
N ILE A 93 8.72 8.68 18.48
CA ILE A 93 7.70 8.67 17.43
C ILE A 93 7.95 7.52 16.45
N TYR A 94 9.21 7.35 16.02
CA TYR A 94 9.58 6.27 15.09
C TYR A 94 9.45 4.89 15.72
N GLN A 95 9.77 4.74 17.01
CA GLN A 95 9.57 3.48 17.71
C GLN A 95 8.09 3.16 17.94
N GLY A 96 7.27 4.19 18.17
CA GLY A 96 5.83 4.03 18.38
C GLY A 96 5.07 3.54 17.14
N ILE A 97 5.56 3.84 15.94
CA ILE A 97 4.88 3.42 14.69
C ILE A 97 5.25 2.01 14.22
N ILE A 98 6.40 1.47 14.65
CA ILE A 98 6.84 0.10 14.30
C ILE A 98 5.76 -0.96 14.49
N PRO A 99 5.07 -1.08 15.65
CA PRO A 99 4.04 -2.10 15.81
C PRO A 99 2.88 -1.95 14.81
N PHE A 100 2.54 -0.73 14.42
CA PHE A 100 1.49 -0.47 13.46
C PHE A 100 1.90 -0.87 12.04
N VAL A 101 3.11 -0.51 11.61
CA VAL A 101 3.67 -0.93 10.31
C VAL A 101 3.75 -2.45 10.22
N LEU A 102 4.18 -3.13 11.29
CA LEU A 102 4.22 -4.59 11.33
C LEU A 102 2.83 -5.21 11.13
N LEU A 103 1.79 -4.67 11.78
CA LEU A 103 0.41 -5.13 11.58
C LEU A 103 -0.06 -4.94 10.13
N GLN A 104 0.31 -3.82 9.49
CA GLN A 104 -0.04 -3.58 8.09
C GLN A 104 0.67 -4.55 7.14
N LEU A 105 1.97 -4.82 7.36
CA LEU A 105 2.72 -5.80 6.58
C LEU A 105 2.17 -7.22 6.76
N ILE A 106 1.79 -7.59 7.98
CA ILE A 106 1.10 -8.85 8.26
C ILE A 106 -0.22 -8.91 7.50
N MET A 107 -1.01 -7.83 7.50
CA MET A 107 -2.27 -7.77 6.77
C MET A 107 -2.07 -7.92 5.25
N LEU A 108 -1.06 -7.27 4.67
CA LEU A 108 -0.70 -7.44 3.25
C LEU A 108 -0.32 -8.89 2.95
N GLY A 109 0.47 -9.53 3.82
CA GLY A 109 0.81 -10.94 3.70
C GLY A 109 -0.42 -11.85 3.78
N LEU A 110 -1.30 -11.61 4.75
CA LEU A 110 -2.56 -12.37 4.89
C LEU A 110 -3.47 -12.20 3.69
N LEU A 111 -3.60 -10.99 3.14
CA LEU A 111 -4.40 -10.74 1.94
C LEU A 111 -3.82 -11.39 0.68
N ALA A 112 -2.50 -11.46 0.58
CA ALA A 112 -1.83 -12.18 -0.50
C ALA A 112 -2.06 -13.69 -0.43
N LEU A 113 -2.16 -14.26 0.78
CA LEU A 113 -2.42 -15.69 0.99
C LEU A 113 -3.92 -16.04 0.96
N LEU A 114 -4.77 -15.12 1.42
CA LEU A 114 -6.21 -15.31 1.64
C LEU A 114 -6.99 -14.14 1.04
N PRO A 115 -7.16 -14.08 -0.30
CA PRO A 115 -7.85 -12.98 -0.97
C PRO A 115 -9.33 -12.84 -0.55
N GLY A 116 -9.93 -13.92 -0.04
CA GLY A 116 -11.28 -13.93 0.51
C GLY A 116 -11.50 -12.92 1.65
N LEU A 117 -10.45 -12.52 2.39
CA LEU A 117 -10.57 -11.51 3.45
C LEU A 117 -11.02 -10.15 2.91
N ALA A 118 -10.59 -9.77 1.70
CA ALA A 118 -11.01 -8.53 1.07
C ALA A 118 -12.36 -8.65 0.35
N THR A 119 -12.66 -9.82 -0.22
CA THR A 119 -13.80 -9.99 -1.15
C THR A 119 -15.06 -10.55 -0.50
N TRP A 120 -14.93 -11.25 0.64
CA TRP A 120 -16.06 -11.92 1.29
C TRP A 120 -17.17 -10.96 1.71
N LEU A 121 -16.82 -9.89 2.44
CA LEU A 121 -17.83 -8.96 2.94
C LEU A 121 -18.57 -8.25 1.79
N PRO A 122 -17.89 -7.67 0.79
CA PRO A 122 -18.54 -7.14 -0.41
C PRO A 122 -19.45 -8.16 -1.10
N ALA A 123 -19.02 -9.42 -1.22
CA ALA A 123 -19.84 -10.46 -1.85
C ALA A 123 -21.11 -10.79 -1.07
N VAL A 124 -21.11 -10.64 0.27
CA VAL A 124 -22.29 -10.88 1.11
C VAL A 124 -23.26 -9.69 1.08
N ILE A 125 -22.74 -8.45 1.07
CA ILE A 125 -23.58 -7.24 1.17
C ILE A 125 -24.07 -6.71 -0.18
N ALA A 126 -23.30 -6.92 -1.25
CA ALA A 126 -23.63 -6.48 -2.60
C ALA A 126 -24.25 -7.59 -3.46
N GLY A 127 -24.60 -8.73 -2.82
CA GLY A 127 -25.27 -9.87 -3.43
C GLY A 127 -26.64 -9.53 -3.99
#